data_AF-A0A6A4WQB4-F1
#
_entry.id   AF-A0A6A4WQB4-F1
#
_cell.length_a   1.000
_cell.length_b   1.000
_cell.length_c   1.000
_cell.angle_alpha   90.00
_cell.angle_beta   90.00
_cell.angle_gamma   90.00
#
_symmetry.space_group_name_H-M   'P 1'
#
loop_
_entity.id
_entity.type
_entity.pdbx_description
1 polymer ?
#
loop_
_entity_poly.entity_id
_entity_poly.type
_entity_poly.pdbx_seq_one_letter_code
_entity_poly.pdbx_strand_id
1 'polypeptide(L)'
;MEEAELLHTSGDEEDTMTDDGRATDARYRLTECLLAGERRYLTSVRSLEHVYGTPLRKLSSISAEEHRQLFTGIQPVCSVSAMLISKVRECERWGSVVRVLW
;
A
#
# COMPACT_ATOMS: atom_id res chain seq x y z
N MET A 1 1.43 -62.54 -27.67
CA MET A 1 2.33 -62.38 -28.81
C MET A 1 1.91 -61.06 -29.45
N GLU A 2 2.58 -59.94 -29.28
CA GLU A 2 3.87 -59.60 -28.66
C GLU A 2 3.88 -58.06 -28.70
N GLU A 3 4.25 -57.42 -27.58
CA GLU A 3 5.14 -56.24 -27.44
C GLU A 3 4.94 -54.98 -28.32
N ALA A 4 5.26 -53.75 -27.90
CA ALA A 4 5.61 -53.08 -26.65
C ALA A 4 5.70 -51.56 -26.98
N GLU A 5 5.46 -50.74 -25.97
CA GLU A 5 6.07 -49.43 -25.63
C GLU A 5 6.57 -48.44 -26.71
N LEU A 6 6.14 -47.17 -26.57
CA LEU A 6 6.98 -45.94 -26.50
C LEU A 6 6.06 -44.71 -26.45
N LEU A 7 5.70 -44.19 -25.25
CA LEU A 7 6.37 -43.06 -24.59
C LEU A 7 6.68 -41.87 -25.51
N HIS A 8 5.80 -40.86 -25.47
CA HIS A 8 6.23 -39.46 -25.37
C HIS A 8 5.12 -38.63 -24.72
N THR A 9 5.17 -38.60 -23.40
CA THR A 9 4.62 -37.53 -22.57
C THR A 9 5.33 -36.24 -22.97
N SER A 10 4.64 -35.36 -23.71
CA SER A 10 5.06 -33.97 -23.87
C SER A 10 4.24 -33.18 -22.88
N GLY A 11 4.82 -32.95 -21.71
CA GLY A 11 4.28 -32.04 -20.72
C GLY A 11 4.37 -30.63 -21.26
N ASP A 12 3.26 -30.13 -21.79
CA ASP A 12 2.97 -28.71 -21.73
C ASP A 12 2.45 -28.44 -20.30
N GLU A 13 3.37 -28.54 -19.33
CA GLU A 13 3.23 -27.84 -18.06
C GLU A 13 3.42 -26.37 -18.40
N GLU A 14 2.34 -25.77 -18.90
CA GLU A 14 2.14 -24.33 -18.92
C GLU A 14 2.21 -23.92 -17.46
N ASP A 15 3.40 -23.48 -17.06
CA ASP A 15 3.75 -22.98 -15.74
C ASP A 15 2.95 -21.70 -15.51
N THR A 16 1.66 -21.87 -15.19
CA THR A 16 0.91 -20.96 -14.35
C THR A 16 1.56 -21.04 -12.97
N MET A 17 2.80 -20.53 -12.86
CA MET A 17 3.46 -20.28 -11.60
C MET A 17 2.67 -19.14 -10.97
N THR A 18 1.66 -19.57 -10.24
CA THR A 18 0.67 -18.79 -9.55
C THR A 18 1.32 -17.70 -8.72
N ASP A 19 0.81 -16.49 -8.91
CA ASP A 19 0.87 -15.34 -8.00
C ASP A 19 0.53 -15.67 -6.52
N ASP A 20 0.05 -16.89 -6.23
CA ASP A 20 -0.23 -17.44 -4.89
C ASP A 20 0.99 -17.48 -3.93
N GLY A 21 2.21 -17.53 -4.46
CA GLY A 21 3.42 -17.46 -3.63
C GLY A 21 3.60 -16.11 -2.92
N ARG A 22 3.04 -15.02 -3.48
CA ARG A 22 3.08 -13.69 -2.85
C ARG A 22 2.10 -13.57 -1.70
N ALA A 23 0.89 -14.13 -1.85
CA ALA A 23 -0.14 -14.06 -0.82
C ALA A 23 0.25 -14.82 0.46
N THR A 24 1.14 -15.81 0.35
CA THR A 24 1.67 -16.60 1.47
C THR A 24 2.93 -16.02 2.10
N ASP A 25 3.63 -15.09 1.44
CA ASP A 25 4.80 -14.40 2.00
C ASP A 25 4.37 -13.43 3.11
N ALA A 26 4.72 -13.77 4.36
CA ALA A 26 4.43 -12.95 5.53
C ALA A 26 4.95 -11.51 5.39
N ARG A 27 6.05 -11.29 4.63
CA ARG A 27 6.60 -9.95 4.39
C ARG A 27 5.72 -9.13 3.46
N TYR A 28 5.16 -9.76 2.42
CA TYR A 28 4.23 -9.12 1.51
C TYR A 28 2.95 -8.71 2.25
N ARG A 29 2.38 -9.63 3.03
CA ARG A 29 1.19 -9.35 3.87
C ARG A 29 1.42 -8.22 4.87
N LEU A 30 2.58 -8.18 5.53
CA LEU A 30 2.92 -7.12 6.47
C LEU A 30 3.02 -5.76 5.75
N THR A 31 3.60 -5.73 4.55
CA THR A 31 3.76 -4.51 3.77
C THR A 31 2.41 -3.98 3.28
N GLU A 32 1.53 -4.85 2.80
CA GLU A 32 0.15 -4.49 2.43
C GLU A 32 -0.65 -3.97 3.64
N CYS A 33 -0.53 -4.61 4.80
CA CYS A 33 -1.14 -4.12 6.05
C CYS A 33 -0.63 -2.72 6.42
N LEU A 34 0.68 -2.48 6.30
CA LEU A 34 1.28 -1.17 6.55
C LEU A 34 0.75 -0.12 5.57
N LEU A 35 0.71 -0.42 4.27
CA LEU A 35 0.18 0.48 3.24
C LEU A 35 -1.31 0.78 3.46
N ALA A 36 -2.10 -0.22 3.83
CA ALA A 36 -3.53 -0.04 4.13
C ALA A 36 -3.73 0.86 5.36
N GLY A 37 -2.96 0.62 6.43
CA GLY A 37 -2.96 1.45 7.62
C GLY A 37 -2.59 2.89 7.32
N GLU A 38 -1.53 3.10 6.54
CA GLU A 38 -1.03 4.41 6.17
C GLU A 38 -2.04 5.20 5.33
N ARG A 39 -2.70 4.54 4.36
CA ARG A 39 -3.77 5.17 3.57
C ARG A 39 -4.96 5.59 4.44
N ARG A 40 -5.33 4.75 5.41
CA ARG A 40 -6.42 5.06 6.36
C ARG A 40 -6.04 6.22 7.27
N TYR A 41 -4.81 6.24 7.76
CA TYR A 41 -4.26 7.33 8.55
C TYR A 41 -4.30 8.64 7.77
N LEU A 42 -3.74 8.66 6.56
CA LEU A 42 -3.72 9.84 5.69
C LEU A 42 -5.13 10.38 5.41
N THR A 43 -6.08 9.50 5.14
CA THR A 43 -7.48 9.88 4.90
C THR A 43 -8.10 10.51 6.15
N SER A 44 -7.87 9.91 7.32
CA SER A 44 -8.36 10.42 8.60
C SER A 44 -7.78 11.80 8.89
N VAL A 45 -6.47 11.99 8.75
CA VAL A 45 -5.78 13.25 9.04
C VAL A 45 -6.25 14.36 8.08
N ARG A 46 -6.40 14.07 6.79
CA ARG A 46 -6.94 15.03 5.81
C ARG A 46 -8.36 15.47 6.13
N SER A 47 -9.16 14.59 6.73
CA SER A 47 -10.54 14.92 7.10
C SER A 47 -10.63 15.88 8.29
N LEU A 48 -9.59 15.97 9.14
CA LEU A 48 -9.62 16.77 10.38
C LEU A 48 -9.91 18.25 10.13
N GLU A 49 -9.31 18.85 9.11
CA GLU A 49 -9.55 20.26 8.79
C GLU A 49 -10.98 20.50 8.27
N HIS A 50 -11.54 19.52 7.58
CA HIS A 50 -12.89 19.64 7.03
C HIS A 50 -13.98 19.34 8.08
N VAL A 51 -13.73 18.38 8.97
CA VAL A 51 -14.66 17.94 10.04
C VAL A 51 -14.61 18.87 11.25
N TYR A 52 -13.43 19.36 11.63
CA TYR A 52 -13.25 20.19 12.82
C TYR A 52 -12.81 21.61 12.49
N GLY A 53 -11.78 21.80 11.66
CA GLY A 53 -11.22 23.14 11.40
C GLY A 53 -12.24 24.11 10.82
N THR A 54 -12.89 23.71 9.73
CA THR A 54 -13.86 24.54 9.02
C THR A 54 -15.07 24.90 9.90
N PRO A 55 -15.72 23.95 10.61
CA PRO A 55 -16.81 24.30 11.52
C PRO A 55 -16.37 25.20 12.67
N LEU A 56 -15.23 24.92 13.32
CA LEU A 56 -14.75 25.73 14.45
C LEU A 56 -14.46 27.18 14.05
N ARG A 57 -13.94 27.40 12.83
CA ARG A 57 -13.74 28.74 12.28
C ARG A 57 -15.07 29.44 11.97
N LYS A 58 -16.04 28.73 11.40
CA LYS A 58 -17.35 29.29 11.01
C LYS A 58 -18.23 29.66 12.20
N LEU A 59 -18.13 28.89 13.29
CA LEU A 59 -18.88 29.13 14.53
C LEU A 59 -18.18 30.14 15.45
N SER A 60 -17.08 30.76 15.00
CA SER A 60 -16.24 31.67 15.79
C SER A 60 -15.86 31.09 17.17
N SER A 61 -15.76 29.76 17.24
CA SER A 61 -15.50 29.04 18.50
C SER A 61 -14.04 29.14 18.94
N ILE A 62 -13.14 29.46 18.00
CA ILE A 62 -11.71 29.65 18.22
C ILE A 62 -11.21 30.85 17.41
N SER A 63 -10.16 31.50 17.90
CA SER A 63 -9.45 32.56 17.19
C SER A 63 -8.70 32.02 15.96
N ALA A 64 -8.34 32.93 15.05
CA ALA A 64 -7.53 32.58 13.87
C ALA A 64 -6.13 32.06 14.24
N GLU A 65 -5.60 32.47 15.40
CA GLU A 65 -4.32 31.99 15.92
C GLU A 65 -4.44 30.56 16.45
N GLU A 66 -5.43 30.28 17.30
CA GLU A 66 -5.70 28.92 17.81
C GLU A 66 -6.00 27.95 16.65
N HIS A 67 -6.76 28.39 15.65
CA HIS A 67 -6.97 27.59 14.45
C HIS A 67 -5.66 27.30 13.71
N ARG A 68 -4.76 28.28 13.57
CA ARG A 68 -3.46 28.02 12.94
C ARG A 68 -2.66 27.02 13.75
N GLN A 69 -2.59 27.18 15.07
CA GLN A 69 -1.82 26.27 15.93
C GLN A 69 -2.31 24.83 15.84
N LEU A 70 -3.64 24.61 15.78
CA LEU A 70 -4.23 23.27 15.71
C LEU A 70 -4.11 22.60 14.34
N PHE A 71 -4.26 23.35 13.24
CA PHE A 71 -4.43 22.76 11.91
C PHE A 71 -3.20 22.93 10.97
N THR A 72 -2.24 23.81 11.28
CA THR A 72 -1.06 24.04 10.41
C THR A 72 -0.18 22.78 10.26
N GLY A 73 -0.10 21.95 11.30
CA GLY A 73 0.71 20.72 11.29
C GLY A 73 0.15 19.59 10.43
N ILE A 74 -1.10 19.70 9.95
CA ILE A 74 -1.76 18.63 9.19
C ILE A 74 -1.10 18.41 7.83
N GLN A 75 -0.76 19.48 7.11
CA GLN A 75 -0.17 19.35 5.79
C GLN A 75 1.19 18.62 5.85
N PRO A 76 2.14 19.02 6.72
CA PRO A 76 3.43 18.32 6.83
C PRO A 76 3.27 16.83 7.10
N VAL A 77 2.37 16.46 8.03
CA VAL A 77 2.07 15.06 8.36
C VAL A 77 1.52 14.31 7.14
N CYS A 78 0.59 14.91 6.39
CA CYS A 78 0.06 14.32 5.17
C CYS A 78 1.14 14.12 4.10
N SER A 79 2.09 15.06 3.99
CA SER A 79 3.20 14.99 3.03
C SER A 79 4.11 13.82 3.34
N VAL A 80 4.51 13.65 4.61
CA VAL A 80 5.36 12.54 5.05
C VAL A 80 4.67 11.19 4.83
N SER A 81 3.39 11.09 5.20
CA SER A 81 2.59 9.87 5.00
C SER A 81 2.45 9.49 3.52
N ALA A 82 2.19 10.48 2.64
CA ALA A 82 2.15 10.25 1.20
C ALA A 82 3.52 9.84 0.62
N MET A 83 4.61 10.40 1.16
CA MET A 83 5.97 10.01 0.79
C MET A 83 6.26 8.56 1.20
N LEU A 84 5.86 8.14 2.40
CA LEU A 84 6.03 6.77 2.87
C LEU A 84 5.33 5.78 1.94
N ILE A 85 4.06 6.03 1.59
CA ILE A 85 3.31 5.21 0.64
C ILE A 85 4.03 5.11 -0.71
N SER A 86 4.55 6.24 -1.21
CA SER A 86 5.24 6.29 -2.50
C SER A 86 6.54 5.49 -2.49
N LYS A 87 7.35 5.64 -1.44
CA LYS A 87 8.61 4.91 -1.28
C LYS A 87 8.41 3.41 -1.10
N VAL A 88 7.41 2.99 -0.33
CA VAL A 88 7.13 1.56 -0.13
C VAL A 88 6.68 0.93 -1.45
N ARG A 89 5.78 1.58 -2.21
CA ARG A 89 5.37 1.11 -3.54
C ARG A 89 6.53 1.02 -4.53
N GLU A 90 7.44 1.98 -4.48
CA GLU A 90 8.65 1.94 -5.28
C GLU A 90 9.50 0.72 -4.91
N CYS A 91 9.79 0.51 -3.62
CA CYS A 91 10.53 -0.66 -3.14
C CYS A 91 9.88 -2.00 -3.51
N GLU A 92 8.55 -2.12 -3.44
CA GLU A 92 7.82 -3.32 -3.87
C GLU A 92 8.02 -3.60 -5.36
N ARG A 93 7.99 -2.55 -6.19
CA ARG A 93 8.26 -2.66 -7.63
C ARG A 93 9.69 -3.15 -7.89
N TRP A 94 10.69 -2.63 -7.19
CA TRP A 94 12.08 -3.10 -7.32
C TRP A 94 12.29 -4.52 -6.77
N GLY A 95 11.70 -4.86 -5.62
CA GLY A 95 11.74 -6.21 -5.06
C GLY A 95 10.98 -7.26 -5.89
N SER A 96 10.04 -6.81 -6.74
CA SER A 96 9.45 -7.62 -7.80
C SER A 96 10.41 -7.82 -8.96
N VAL A 97 11.10 -6.77 -9.41
CA VAL A 97 12.02 -6.83 -10.56
C VAL A 97 13.24 -7.71 -10.28
N VAL A 98 13.83 -7.62 -9.07
CA VAL A 98 14.99 -8.44 -8.70
C VAL A 98 14.65 -9.93 -8.60
N ARG A 99 13.40 -10.29 -8.27
CA ARG A 99 12.92 -11.69 -8.22
C ARG A 99 12.61 -12.30 -9.60
N VAL A 100 12.47 -11.49 -10.64
CA VAL A 100 12.20 -11.96 -12.02
C VAL A 100 13.50 -12.14 -12.82
N LEU A 101 14.61 -11.59 -12.31
CA LEU A 101 15.92 -11.59 -12.98
C LEU A 101 16.89 -12.67 -12.45
N TRP A 102 16.45 -13.50 -11.51
CA TRP A 102 17.17 -14.63 -10.91
C TRP A 102 16.25 -15.83 -10.82
#